data_AF-A0A1Y5FC22-F1
#
_entry.id   AF-A0A1Y5FC22-F1
#
_cell.length_a   1.000
_cell.length_b   1.000
_cell.length_c   1.000
_cell.angle_alpha   90.00
_cell.angle_beta   90.00
_cell.angle_gamma   90.00
#
_symmetry.space_group_name_H-M   'P 1'
#
loop_
_entity.id
_entity.type
_entity.pdbx_description
1 polymer ?
#
loop_
_entity_poly.entity_id
_entity_poly.type
_entity_poly.pdbx_seq_one_letter_code
_entity_poly.pdbx_strand_id
1 'polypeptide(L)'
;MKKALALVITTATLLTPSVSAVTQKFNFDLNAQHSRGQQTLQLKKMIKNKYGRKALQGFKLKKVTISAKSKKGGADANLQVGYKETYPQTISGTPENFDSHSSGYSSLSFMAPRGSQRAQGQWKLHIKGNVKVDSVSAVTKMQPSYNYESVGRFNFQHQKSFKVAKIVGSSEKINVGSGFKAIQISASGKSVSITEVKVKFKDGQVVTLEEMKGKVKGTKSFKFKHELGKPIKFIKVSAVSNNLFGSRGKLHIKTATGPNRRQ
;
A
#
# COMPACT_ATOMS: atom_id res chain seq x y z
N MET A 1 -3.10 16.87 -63.32
CA MET A 1 -2.22 16.56 -62.18
C MET A 1 -2.83 17.15 -60.91
N LYS A 2 -3.31 16.33 -59.97
CA LYS A 2 -3.80 16.76 -58.65
C LYS A 2 -2.93 16.06 -57.60
N LYS A 3 -2.14 16.82 -56.84
CA LYS A 3 -1.41 16.30 -55.67
C LYS A 3 -2.23 16.66 -54.43
N ALA A 4 -2.85 15.66 -53.83
CA ALA A 4 -3.53 15.78 -52.54
C ALA A 4 -2.47 15.69 -51.43
N LEU A 5 -2.36 16.75 -50.62
CA LEU A 5 -1.50 16.81 -49.45
C LEU A 5 -2.29 16.23 -48.27
N ALA A 6 -1.90 15.02 -47.83
CA ALA A 6 -2.46 14.39 -46.65
C ALA A 6 -1.78 14.96 -45.39
N LEU A 7 -2.53 15.74 -44.62
CA LEU A 7 -2.11 16.27 -43.32
C LEU A 7 -2.26 15.17 -42.25
N VAL A 8 -1.16 14.53 -41.85
CA VAL A 8 -1.14 13.55 -40.76
C VAL A 8 -1.09 14.30 -39.43
N ILE A 9 -2.23 14.45 -38.76
CA ILE A 9 -2.31 14.98 -37.40
C ILE A 9 -1.82 13.89 -36.44
N THR A 10 -0.59 14.02 -35.97
CA THR A 10 -0.02 13.12 -34.95
C THR A 10 -0.52 13.55 -33.57
N THR A 11 -1.55 12.88 -33.05
CA THR A 11 -2.02 13.08 -31.67
C THR A 11 -0.98 12.54 -30.69
N ALA A 12 -0.14 13.43 -30.15
CA ALA A 12 0.75 13.11 -29.04
C ALA A 12 -0.10 12.78 -27.80
N THR A 13 -0.29 11.48 -27.54
CA THR A 13 -0.85 11.00 -26.28
C THR A 13 0.18 11.28 -25.19
N LEU A 14 -0.10 12.29 -24.35
CA LEU A 14 0.63 12.55 -23.12
C LEU A 14 0.48 11.34 -22.20
N LEU A 15 1.45 10.42 -22.27
CA LEU A 15 1.63 9.34 -21.32
C LEU A 15 1.91 9.96 -19.96
N THR A 16 0.85 10.20 -19.18
CA THR A 16 1.02 10.60 -17.78
C THR A 16 1.86 9.52 -17.09
N PRO A 17 3.00 9.86 -16.46
CA PRO A 17 3.77 8.89 -15.72
C PRO A 17 2.90 8.37 -14.58
N SER A 18 2.63 7.06 -14.59
CA SER A 18 2.01 6.35 -13.47
C SER A 18 2.80 6.71 -12.21
N VAL A 19 2.22 7.51 -11.32
CA VAL A 19 2.92 7.98 -10.12
C VAL A 19 3.18 6.80 -9.19
N SER A 20 4.45 6.42 -9.14
CA SER A 20 4.92 5.18 -8.56
C SER A 20 4.93 5.13 -7.02
N ALA A 21 3.97 4.45 -6.40
CA ALA A 21 3.76 4.50 -4.95
C ALA A 21 4.18 3.22 -4.19
N VAL A 22 4.77 3.44 -3.02
CA VAL A 22 4.95 2.44 -1.98
C VAL A 22 3.84 2.66 -0.95
N THR A 23 3.06 1.63 -0.61
CA THR A 23 1.92 1.76 0.31
C THR A 23 2.14 1.01 1.61
N GLN A 24 1.51 1.47 2.67
CA GLN A 24 1.54 0.81 3.96
C GLN A 24 0.18 0.92 4.66
N LYS A 25 -0.27 -0.19 5.25
CA LYS A 25 -1.51 -0.26 6.02
C LYS A 25 -1.18 -0.46 7.51
N PHE A 26 -1.73 0.41 8.34
CA PHE A 26 -1.66 0.34 9.80
C PHE A 26 -3.04 0.01 10.34
N ASN A 27 -3.16 -1.02 11.18
CA ASN A 27 -4.43 -1.43 11.77
C ASN A 27 -4.38 -1.29 13.31
N PHE A 28 -5.41 -0.66 13.84
CA PHE A 28 -5.64 -0.48 15.27
C PHE A 28 -6.96 -1.13 15.61
N ASP A 29 -6.89 -2.08 16.52
CA ASP A 29 -8.06 -2.63 17.18
C ASP A 29 -8.34 -1.75 18.40
N LEU A 30 -9.58 -1.28 18.50
CA LEU A 30 -10.07 -0.46 19.59
C LEU A 30 -11.06 -1.23 20.48
N ASN A 31 -11.34 -2.51 20.16
CA ASN A 31 -12.19 -3.40 20.95
C ASN A 31 -13.53 -2.76 21.34
N ALA A 32 -14.26 -2.25 20.35
CA ALA A 32 -15.55 -1.58 20.55
C ALA A 32 -15.51 -0.37 21.50
N GLN A 33 -14.40 0.39 21.50
CA GLN A 33 -14.23 1.57 22.34
C GLN A 33 -15.45 2.51 22.25
N HIS A 34 -16.09 2.74 23.39
CA HIS A 34 -17.29 3.54 23.48
C HIS A 34 -16.95 5.02 23.69
N SER A 35 -17.44 5.86 22.79
CA SER A 35 -17.43 7.32 22.88
C SER A 35 -18.82 7.87 23.18
N ARG A 36 -18.92 8.84 24.08
CA ARG A 36 -20.12 9.66 24.30
C ARG A 36 -19.76 11.12 24.05
N GLY A 37 -20.38 11.74 23.06
CA GLY A 37 -20.10 13.13 22.70
C GLY A 37 -19.00 13.23 21.66
N GLN A 38 -17.96 14.03 21.90
CA GLN A 38 -16.89 14.26 20.94
C GLN A 38 -15.61 13.54 21.34
N GLN A 39 -15.06 12.73 20.44
CA GLN A 39 -13.77 12.06 20.60
C GLN A 39 -12.87 12.38 19.41
N THR A 40 -11.57 12.48 19.69
CA THR A 40 -10.55 12.66 18.64
C THR A 40 -9.49 11.57 18.73
N LEU A 41 -9.34 10.79 17.66
CA LEU A 41 -8.27 9.80 17.54
C LEU A 41 -7.07 10.43 16.82
N GLN A 42 -5.95 10.52 17.53
CA GLN A 42 -4.70 11.07 17.00
C GLN A 42 -3.91 10.01 16.23
N LEU A 43 -4.26 9.79 14.96
CA LEU A 43 -3.77 8.68 14.14
C LEU A 43 -2.23 8.65 14.03
N LYS A 44 -1.57 9.80 13.85
CA LYS A 44 -0.09 9.84 13.82
C LYS A 44 0.51 9.34 15.14
N LYS A 45 -0.05 9.74 16.28
CA LYS A 45 0.42 9.35 17.61
C LYS A 45 0.21 7.84 17.81
N MET A 46 -0.97 7.33 17.46
CA MET A 46 -1.27 5.90 17.50
C MET A 46 -0.27 5.07 16.67
N ILE A 47 0.04 5.51 15.44
CA ILE A 47 1.03 4.83 14.59
C ILE A 47 2.43 4.89 15.20
N LYS A 48 2.87 6.06 15.66
CA LYS A 48 4.20 6.22 16.27
C LYS A 48 4.35 5.38 17.55
N ASN A 49 3.29 5.25 18.34
CA ASN A 49 3.29 4.46 19.58
C ASN A 49 3.37 2.96 19.28
N LYS A 50 2.59 2.45 18.31
CA LYS A 50 2.53 1.01 18.00
C LYS A 50 3.66 0.52 17.09
N TYR A 51 4.11 1.35 16.15
CA TYR A 51 5.07 0.95 15.09
C TYR A 51 6.38 1.75 15.12
N GLY A 52 6.54 2.68 16.05
CA GLY A 52 7.73 3.52 16.21
C GLY A 52 7.74 4.78 15.36
N ARG A 53 8.59 5.75 15.75
CA ARG A 53 8.66 7.09 15.11
C ARG A 53 9.03 7.05 13.63
N LYS A 54 9.89 6.10 13.24
CA LYS A 54 10.39 5.92 11.85
C LYS A 54 9.38 5.23 10.93
N ALA A 55 8.21 4.79 11.41
CA ALA A 55 7.19 4.14 10.59
C ALA A 55 6.52 5.08 9.58
N LEU A 56 6.50 6.39 9.88
CA LEU A 56 5.85 7.42 9.05
C LEU A 56 6.83 8.26 8.22
N GLN A 57 8.13 7.98 8.28
CA GLN A 57 9.13 8.78 7.57
C GLN A 57 8.92 8.65 6.05
N GLY A 58 8.73 9.77 5.36
CA GLY A 58 8.46 9.80 3.91
C GLY A 58 7.01 9.44 3.52
N PHE A 59 6.21 8.90 4.43
CA PHE A 59 4.85 8.48 4.16
C PHE A 59 3.83 9.60 4.36
N LYS A 60 2.89 9.68 3.42
CA LYS A 60 1.72 10.56 3.42
C LYS A 60 0.46 9.76 3.69
N LEU A 61 -0.50 10.32 4.41
CA LEU A 61 -1.81 9.67 4.57
C LEU A 61 -2.52 9.64 3.22
N LYS A 62 -3.08 8.48 2.86
CA LYS A 62 -3.89 8.27 1.65
C LYS A 62 -5.35 8.11 2.02
N LYS A 63 -5.64 7.23 2.99
CA LYS A 63 -7.00 6.86 3.36
C LYS A 63 -7.05 6.45 4.83
N VAL A 64 -8.14 6.73 5.50
CA VAL A 64 -8.50 6.17 6.80
C VAL A 64 -9.80 5.42 6.64
N THR A 65 -9.86 4.21 7.15
CA THR A 65 -11.09 3.41 7.20
C THR A 65 -11.38 3.10 8.66
N ILE A 66 -12.62 3.27 9.10
CA ILE A 66 -13.06 2.88 10.45
C ILE A 66 -14.20 1.87 10.37
N SER A 67 -14.25 0.99 11.36
CA SER A 67 -15.40 0.13 11.64
C SER A 67 -16.08 0.69 12.89
N ALA A 68 -17.30 1.22 12.75
CA ALA A 68 -17.99 1.91 13.84
C ALA A 68 -19.51 1.78 13.73
N LYS A 69 -20.19 2.00 14.86
CA LYS A 69 -21.65 2.03 14.95
C LYS A 69 -22.17 3.07 15.93
N SER A 70 -23.29 3.69 15.62
CA SER A 70 -23.98 4.67 16.47
C SER A 70 -25.08 4.01 17.31
N LYS A 71 -25.41 4.56 18.48
CA LYS A 71 -26.51 4.07 19.32
C LYS A 71 -27.89 4.35 18.73
N LYS A 72 -28.11 5.50 18.09
CA LYS A 72 -29.45 5.92 17.61
C LYS A 72 -29.42 6.47 16.18
N GLY A 73 -28.35 6.18 15.42
CA GLY A 73 -28.03 6.94 14.21
C GLY A 73 -27.54 8.37 14.55
N GLY A 74 -27.36 9.21 13.54
CA GLY A 74 -27.04 10.64 13.71
C GLY A 74 -25.67 10.99 14.31
N ALA A 75 -24.80 10.00 14.51
CA ALA A 75 -23.40 10.25 14.80
C ALA A 75 -22.63 10.50 13.51
N ASP A 76 -21.54 11.24 13.58
CA ASP A 76 -20.72 11.58 12.44
C ASP A 76 -19.23 11.42 12.74
N ALA A 77 -18.45 11.24 11.68
CA ALA A 77 -17.01 11.28 11.76
C ALA A 77 -16.41 12.04 10.57
N ASN A 78 -15.31 12.73 10.79
CA ASN A 78 -14.53 13.38 9.74
C ASN A 78 -13.02 13.26 9.99
N LEU A 79 -12.26 13.30 8.90
CA LEU A 79 -10.80 13.19 8.91
C LEU A 79 -10.17 14.58 8.73
N GLN A 80 -9.38 15.00 9.70
CA GLN A 80 -8.51 16.17 9.62
C GLN A 80 -7.06 15.77 9.29
N VAL A 81 -6.48 16.42 8.30
CA VAL A 81 -5.08 16.30 7.88
C VAL A 81 -4.46 17.69 7.78
N GLY A 82 -3.66 18.05 8.78
CA GLY A 82 -3.17 19.42 8.94
C GLY A 82 -4.33 20.39 9.19
N TYR A 83 -4.43 21.42 8.36
CA TYR A 83 -5.51 22.42 8.43
C TYR A 83 -6.71 22.08 7.54
N LYS A 84 -6.73 20.91 6.88
CA LYS A 84 -7.80 20.50 5.99
C LYS A 84 -8.62 19.38 6.60
N GLU A 85 -9.93 19.42 6.38
CA GLU A 85 -10.87 18.43 6.87
C GLU A 85 -11.68 17.83 5.73
N THR A 86 -12.09 16.57 5.87
CA THR A 86 -13.11 15.99 5.01
C THR A 86 -14.49 16.42 5.48
N TYR A 87 -15.49 16.34 4.60
CA TYR A 87 -16.89 16.41 5.02
C TYR A 87 -17.21 15.30 6.03
N PRO A 88 -18.05 15.59 7.05
CA PRO A 88 -18.55 14.57 7.96
C PRO A 88 -19.31 13.47 7.23
N GLN A 89 -19.07 12.22 7.64
CA GLN A 89 -19.83 11.06 7.20
C GLN A 89 -20.61 10.48 8.37
N THR A 90 -21.89 10.20 8.15
CA THR A 90 -22.77 9.62 9.15
C THR A 90 -22.36 8.20 9.49
N ILE A 91 -22.33 7.87 10.78
CA ILE A 91 -22.14 6.53 11.31
C ILE A 91 -23.52 5.92 11.55
N SER A 92 -23.85 4.90 10.78
CA SER A 92 -25.11 4.17 10.93
C SER A 92 -25.19 3.43 12.26
N GLY A 93 -26.41 3.19 12.72
CA GLY A 93 -26.66 2.28 13.83
C GLY A 93 -28.05 2.41 14.41
N THR A 94 -28.47 1.40 15.15
CA THR A 94 -29.76 1.32 15.82
C THR A 94 -29.57 0.91 17.27
N PRO A 95 -30.50 1.24 18.18
CA PRO A 95 -30.38 0.90 19.59
C PRO A 95 -30.18 -0.59 19.84
N GLU A 96 -30.90 -1.43 19.09
CA GLU A 96 -30.92 -2.88 19.23
C GLU A 96 -29.54 -3.49 18.93
N ASN A 97 -28.87 -2.96 17.91
CA ASN A 97 -27.55 -3.45 17.49
C ASN A 97 -26.39 -2.82 18.25
N PHE A 98 -26.63 -1.77 19.05
CA PHE A 98 -25.55 -1.02 19.67
C PHE A 98 -24.79 -1.83 20.73
N ASP A 99 -25.49 -2.67 21.49
CA ASP A 99 -24.90 -3.44 22.59
C ASP A 99 -24.37 -4.82 22.18
N SER A 100 -24.67 -5.26 20.95
CA SER A 100 -24.01 -6.43 20.36
C SER A 100 -22.49 -6.24 20.27
N HIS A 101 -21.71 -7.28 20.52
CA HIS A 101 -20.25 -7.22 20.38
C HIS A 101 -19.78 -7.42 18.94
N SER A 102 -20.55 -8.15 18.13
CA SER A 102 -20.13 -8.62 16.79
C SER A 102 -20.93 -8.05 15.63
N SER A 103 -22.11 -7.47 15.88
CA SER A 103 -23.00 -6.96 14.83
C SER A 103 -23.20 -5.44 14.89
N GLY A 104 -23.74 -4.89 13.80
CA GLY A 104 -24.12 -3.48 13.68
C GLY A 104 -23.01 -2.52 13.24
N TYR A 105 -21.77 -3.00 13.06
CA TYR A 105 -20.65 -2.17 12.61
C TYR A 105 -20.74 -1.86 11.12
N SER A 106 -20.51 -0.59 10.80
CA SER A 106 -20.42 -0.08 9.43
C SER A 106 -19.00 0.41 9.12
N SER A 107 -18.57 0.21 7.88
CA SER A 107 -17.24 0.63 7.42
C SER A 107 -17.30 1.97 6.71
N LEU A 108 -16.65 2.99 7.27
CA LEU A 108 -16.55 4.32 6.67
C LEU A 108 -15.14 4.57 6.17
N SER A 109 -15.01 5.22 5.02
CA SER A 109 -13.71 5.47 4.38
C SER A 109 -13.54 6.94 4.03
N PHE A 110 -12.51 7.54 4.62
CA PHE A 110 -12.13 8.93 4.45
C PHE A 110 -10.86 9.02 3.59
N MET A 111 -10.96 9.69 2.44
CA MET A 111 -9.80 9.99 1.62
C MET A 111 -9.06 11.20 2.19
N ALA A 112 -7.75 11.09 2.35
CA ALA A 112 -6.96 12.21 2.85
C ALA A 112 -7.02 13.39 1.87
N PRO A 113 -7.31 14.63 2.34
CA PRO A 113 -7.31 15.82 1.50
C PRO A 113 -5.98 15.97 0.73
N ARG A 114 -6.05 16.44 -0.52
CA ARG A 114 -4.85 16.68 -1.33
C ARG A 114 -4.03 17.82 -0.71
N GLY A 115 -2.73 17.58 -0.51
CA GLY A 115 -1.80 18.55 0.05
C GLY A 115 -0.34 18.11 -0.08
N SER A 116 0.57 19.09 0.00
CA SER A 116 2.02 18.84 0.03
C SER A 116 2.42 18.10 1.33
N GLN A 117 3.63 17.53 1.38
CA GLN A 117 4.08 16.77 2.56
C GLN A 117 4.15 17.65 3.82
N ARG A 118 4.62 18.88 3.66
CA ARG A 118 4.67 19.90 4.74
C ARG A 118 3.27 20.26 5.23
N ALA A 119 2.27 20.26 4.33
CA ALA A 119 0.88 20.55 4.66
C ALA A 119 0.14 19.40 5.38
N GLN A 120 0.70 18.19 5.49
CA GLN A 120 -0.01 17.05 6.08
C GLN A 120 -0.04 17.02 7.62
N GLY A 121 0.54 18.02 8.29
CA GLY A 121 0.34 18.38 9.71
C GLY A 121 -0.02 17.24 10.68
N GLN A 122 -1.01 17.43 11.55
CA GLN A 122 -1.53 16.37 12.42
C GLN A 122 -2.56 15.51 11.65
N TRP A 123 -2.70 14.23 11.98
CA TRP A 123 -3.79 13.39 11.46
C TRP A 123 -4.73 13.09 12.61
N LYS A 124 -5.96 13.60 12.53
CA LYS A 124 -6.98 13.43 13.54
C LYS A 124 -8.25 12.89 12.88
N LEU A 125 -8.85 11.90 13.51
CA LEU A 125 -10.21 11.49 13.18
C LEU A 125 -11.10 12.00 14.30
N HIS A 126 -12.02 12.91 13.98
CA HIS A 126 -13.01 13.37 14.94
C HIS A 126 -14.26 12.51 14.77
N ILE A 127 -14.86 12.17 15.91
CA ILE A 127 -16.05 11.35 16.01
C ILE A 127 -16.99 12.07 16.95
N LYS A 128 -18.23 12.30 16.53
CA LYS A 128 -19.25 12.97 17.31
C LYS A 128 -20.48 12.07 17.44
N GLY A 129 -21.02 11.98 18.66
CA GLY A 129 -22.20 11.22 19.00
C GLY A 129 -21.94 10.09 19.99
N ASN A 130 -22.88 9.16 20.08
CA ASN A 130 -22.80 7.99 20.94
C ASN A 130 -22.41 6.78 20.09
N VAL A 131 -21.11 6.46 20.06
CA VAL A 131 -20.50 5.59 19.05
C VAL A 131 -19.62 4.53 19.71
N LYS A 132 -19.68 3.29 19.20
CA LYS A 132 -18.65 2.26 19.44
C LYS A 132 -17.78 2.14 18.21
N VAL A 133 -16.46 2.26 18.39
CA VAL A 133 -15.47 2.07 17.32
C VAL A 133 -14.75 0.76 17.55
N ASP A 134 -14.88 -0.16 16.61
CA ASP A 134 -14.22 -1.45 16.66
C ASP A 134 -12.77 -1.34 16.20
N SER A 135 -12.54 -0.76 15.04
CA SER A 135 -11.20 -0.71 14.45
C SER A 135 -10.97 0.49 13.56
N VAL A 136 -9.70 0.87 13.46
CA VAL A 136 -9.22 1.96 12.61
C VAL A 136 -8.05 1.47 11.76
N SER A 137 -8.14 1.68 10.45
CA SER A 137 -7.12 1.34 9.48
C SER A 137 -6.63 2.59 8.75
N ALA A 138 -5.37 2.96 8.93
CA ALA A 138 -4.73 4.04 8.17
C ALA A 138 -3.88 3.48 7.02
N VAL A 139 -4.18 3.89 5.80
CA VAL A 139 -3.37 3.60 4.61
C VAL A 139 -2.54 4.82 4.28
N THR A 140 -1.23 4.63 4.19
CA THR A 140 -0.27 5.65 3.79
C THR A 140 0.39 5.29 2.46
N LYS A 141 0.92 6.31 1.78
CA LYS A 141 1.66 6.19 0.53
C LYS A 141 2.97 6.98 0.60
N MET A 142 4.02 6.48 0.00
CA MET A 142 5.30 7.16 -0.17
C MET A 142 5.70 7.07 -1.63
N GLN A 143 6.18 8.19 -2.17
CA GLN A 143 6.86 8.22 -3.46
C GLN A 143 8.36 8.12 -3.18
N PRO A 144 9.08 7.09 -3.65
CA PRO A 144 10.53 7.08 -3.56
C PRO A 144 11.12 8.30 -4.26
N SER A 145 12.00 9.04 -3.58
CA SER A 145 12.72 10.21 -4.14
C SER A 145 13.86 9.83 -5.08
N TYR A 146 14.08 8.53 -5.30
CA TYR A 146 15.19 7.98 -6.06
C TYR A 146 14.66 7.06 -7.15
N ASN A 147 15.43 6.90 -8.23
CA ASN A 147 15.15 5.89 -9.25
C ASN A 147 15.35 4.49 -8.63
N TYR A 148 14.24 3.84 -8.28
CA TYR A 148 14.23 2.51 -7.66
C TYR A 148 14.45 1.39 -8.69
N GLU A 149 14.30 1.65 -9.98
CA GLU A 149 14.52 0.68 -11.07
C GLU A 149 15.99 0.59 -11.46
N SER A 150 16.78 1.64 -11.19
CA SER A 150 18.22 1.66 -11.43
C SER A 150 18.95 0.66 -10.53
N VAL A 151 19.11 -0.55 -11.06
CA VAL A 151 19.75 -1.70 -10.40
C VAL A 151 20.95 -2.28 -11.16
N GLY A 152 21.40 -1.66 -12.25
CA GLY A 152 22.45 -2.22 -13.12
C GLY A 152 23.79 -2.53 -12.44
N ARG A 153 24.08 -1.88 -11.31
CA ARG A 153 25.31 -2.09 -10.52
C ARG A 153 25.23 -3.24 -9.49
N PHE A 154 24.08 -3.88 -9.36
CA PHE A 154 23.89 -4.96 -8.40
C PHE A 154 24.16 -6.31 -9.05
N ASN A 155 24.83 -7.20 -8.31
CA ASN A 155 24.91 -8.60 -8.67
C ASN A 155 23.70 -9.36 -8.09
N PHE A 156 22.86 -9.91 -8.95
CA PHE A 156 21.63 -10.59 -8.56
C PHE A 156 21.84 -12.10 -8.46
N GLN A 157 21.69 -12.63 -7.25
CA GLN A 157 21.71 -14.06 -7.00
C GLN A 157 20.30 -14.62 -7.07
N HIS A 158 20.16 -15.81 -7.66
CA HIS A 158 18.89 -16.52 -7.67
C HIS A 158 18.49 -16.89 -6.24
N GLN A 159 17.24 -16.63 -5.87
CA GLN A 159 16.72 -17.00 -4.55
C GLN A 159 15.65 -18.07 -4.64
N LYS A 160 14.63 -17.85 -5.48
CA LYS A 160 13.51 -18.78 -5.57
C LYS A 160 12.85 -18.71 -6.94
N SER A 161 12.29 -19.83 -7.37
CA SER A 161 11.35 -19.87 -8.49
C SER A 161 10.13 -20.69 -8.13
N PHE A 162 8.95 -20.33 -8.65
CA PHE A 162 7.73 -21.11 -8.44
C PHE A 162 6.77 -21.01 -9.64
N LYS A 163 6.04 -22.10 -9.90
CA LYS A 163 4.96 -22.12 -10.90
C LYS A 163 3.77 -21.34 -10.36
N VAL A 164 3.16 -20.51 -11.20
CA VAL A 164 2.04 -19.65 -10.82
C VAL A 164 0.73 -20.30 -11.27
N ALA A 165 -0.18 -20.50 -10.33
CA ALA A 165 -1.50 -21.06 -10.60
C ALA A 165 -2.35 -20.10 -11.46
N LYS A 166 -3.30 -20.71 -12.17
CA LYS A 166 -4.35 -20.00 -12.89
C LYS A 166 -5.45 -19.65 -11.87
N ILE A 167 -6.11 -18.50 -12.04
CA ILE A 167 -7.31 -18.07 -11.28
C ILE A 167 -7.06 -17.74 -9.79
N VAL A 168 -6.66 -18.71 -8.97
CA VAL A 168 -6.49 -18.54 -7.50
C VAL A 168 -5.21 -17.78 -7.13
N GLY A 169 -4.27 -17.71 -8.09
CA GLY A 169 -2.94 -17.14 -7.88
C GLY A 169 -2.05 -18.01 -6.99
N SER A 170 -0.78 -17.66 -6.90
CA SER A 170 0.21 -18.33 -6.06
C SER A 170 1.03 -17.28 -5.33
N SER A 171 1.46 -17.62 -4.11
CA SER A 171 2.24 -16.73 -3.27
C SER A 171 3.45 -17.45 -2.72
N GLU A 172 4.58 -16.77 -2.71
CA GLU A 172 5.80 -17.29 -2.11
C GLU A 172 6.45 -16.29 -1.16
N LYS A 173 7.03 -16.83 -0.08
CA LYS A 173 7.81 -16.05 0.90
C LYS A 173 9.29 -16.33 0.68
N ILE A 174 10.08 -15.27 0.71
CA ILE A 174 11.53 -15.33 0.57
C ILE A 174 12.15 -14.59 1.74
N ASN A 175 12.98 -15.29 2.49
CA ASN A 175 13.81 -14.69 3.51
C ASN A 175 14.99 -14.01 2.82
N VAL A 176 15.32 -12.81 3.24
CA VAL A 176 16.46 -12.06 2.69
C VAL A 176 17.52 -11.89 3.75
N GLY A 177 18.77 -12.06 3.37
CA GLY A 177 19.92 -11.95 4.28
C GLY A 177 20.18 -10.53 4.76
N SER A 178 21.12 -10.41 5.71
CA SER A 178 21.72 -9.12 6.05
C SER A 178 22.34 -8.49 4.81
N GLY A 179 22.19 -7.17 4.66
CA GLY A 179 22.76 -6.45 3.51
C GLY A 179 21.94 -6.49 2.22
N PHE A 180 20.74 -7.06 2.21
CA PHE A 180 19.80 -6.97 1.08
C PHE A 180 19.60 -5.52 0.61
N LYS A 181 19.65 -5.30 -0.71
CA LYS A 181 19.50 -3.97 -1.34
C LYS A 181 18.52 -3.91 -2.49
N ALA A 182 18.27 -4.99 -3.20
CA ALA A 182 17.37 -4.97 -4.35
C ALA A 182 16.72 -6.33 -4.59
N ILE A 183 15.50 -6.30 -5.13
CA ILE A 183 14.79 -7.46 -5.65
C ILE A 183 14.62 -7.31 -7.16
N GLN A 184 14.69 -8.42 -7.87
CA GLN A 184 14.43 -8.52 -9.29
C GLN A 184 13.51 -9.72 -9.53
N ILE A 185 12.44 -9.49 -10.30
CA ILE A 185 11.42 -10.49 -10.60
C ILE A 185 11.26 -10.57 -12.11
N SER A 186 11.41 -11.77 -12.65
CA SER A 186 11.13 -12.08 -14.05
C SER A 186 10.17 -13.26 -14.15
N ALA A 187 9.54 -13.41 -15.30
CA ALA A 187 8.63 -14.51 -15.59
C ALA A 187 9.10 -15.30 -16.80
N SER A 188 8.94 -16.61 -16.76
CA SER A 188 9.02 -17.49 -17.93
C SER A 188 7.62 -18.05 -18.24
N GLY A 189 7.32 -18.17 -19.53
CA GLY A 189 5.99 -18.54 -20.03
C GLY A 189 5.11 -17.33 -20.39
N LYS A 190 4.00 -17.60 -21.08
CA LYS A 190 3.11 -16.56 -21.59
C LYS A 190 2.27 -16.00 -20.43
N SER A 191 2.33 -14.67 -20.23
CA SER A 191 1.35 -13.88 -19.47
C SER A 191 1.24 -14.18 -17.95
N VAL A 192 2.27 -13.83 -17.18
CA VAL A 192 2.22 -13.80 -15.70
C VAL A 192 2.02 -12.36 -15.21
N SER A 193 1.15 -12.17 -14.22
CA SER A 193 0.93 -10.88 -13.57
C SER A 193 1.19 -10.97 -12.07
N ILE A 194 2.01 -10.07 -11.56
CA ILE A 194 2.24 -9.91 -10.11
C ILE A 194 1.02 -9.20 -9.53
N THR A 195 0.36 -9.81 -8.55
CA THR A 195 -0.79 -9.22 -7.88
C THR A 195 -0.37 -8.41 -6.65
N GLU A 196 0.71 -8.82 -5.98
CA GLU A 196 1.18 -8.16 -4.77
C GLU A 196 2.65 -8.47 -4.48
N VAL A 197 3.39 -7.45 -4.02
CA VAL A 197 4.70 -7.64 -3.40
C VAL A 197 4.69 -6.96 -2.03
N LYS A 198 4.70 -7.77 -0.97
CA LYS A 198 4.72 -7.33 0.43
C LYS A 198 6.09 -7.53 1.02
N VAL A 199 6.62 -6.49 1.66
CA VAL A 199 7.89 -6.50 2.38
C VAL A 199 7.57 -6.39 3.86
N LYS A 200 7.94 -7.41 4.64
CA LYS A 200 7.86 -7.36 6.10
C LYS A 200 9.24 -7.07 6.67
N PHE A 201 9.36 -5.97 7.39
CA PHE A 201 10.58 -5.56 8.08
C PHE A 201 10.71 -6.24 9.45
N LYS A 202 11.94 -6.27 10.00
CA LYS A 202 12.20 -6.86 11.32
C LYS A 202 11.55 -6.08 12.47
N ASP A 203 11.28 -4.78 12.28
CA ASP A 203 10.52 -3.93 13.21
C ASP A 203 8.99 -4.16 13.15
N GLY A 204 8.54 -5.15 12.37
CA GLY A 204 7.12 -5.50 12.23
C GLY A 204 6.37 -4.68 11.18
N GLN A 205 6.99 -3.63 10.62
CA GLN A 205 6.41 -2.84 9.53
C GLN A 205 6.15 -3.72 8.29
N VAL A 206 4.99 -3.54 7.65
CA VAL A 206 4.64 -4.20 6.39
C VAL A 206 4.34 -3.16 5.34
N VAL A 207 5.04 -3.24 4.21
CA VAL A 207 4.94 -2.32 3.09
C VAL A 207 4.60 -3.09 1.82
N THR A 208 3.75 -2.53 0.98
CA THR A 208 3.42 -3.07 -0.35
C THR A 208 4.09 -2.22 -1.43
N LEU A 209 4.77 -2.88 -2.36
CA LEU A 209 5.40 -2.24 -3.52
C LEU A 209 4.41 -2.27 -4.68
N GLU A 210 3.63 -1.20 -4.88
CA GLU A 210 2.62 -1.15 -5.94
C GLU A 210 3.26 -1.21 -7.33
N GLU A 211 4.48 -0.68 -7.48
CA GLU A 211 5.24 -0.67 -8.75
C GLU A 211 5.53 -2.04 -9.32
N MET A 212 5.66 -3.02 -8.44
CA MET A 212 5.93 -4.39 -8.85
C MET A 212 4.67 -5.07 -9.39
N LYS A 213 3.46 -4.54 -9.12
CA LYS A 213 2.19 -5.14 -9.57
C LYS A 213 1.96 -5.02 -11.07
N GLY A 214 1.13 -5.91 -11.61
CA GLY A 214 0.78 -5.97 -13.02
C GLY A 214 1.59 -6.99 -13.81
N LYS A 215 1.38 -6.99 -15.13
CA LYS A 215 1.98 -7.96 -16.06
C LYS A 215 3.50 -7.85 -16.05
N VAL A 216 4.18 -9.00 -16.01
CA VAL A 216 5.64 -9.07 -16.09
C VAL A 216 6.04 -9.15 -17.55
N LYS A 217 6.46 -8.02 -18.13
CA LYS A 217 7.08 -7.94 -19.46
C LYS A 217 8.59 -7.83 -19.25
N GLY A 218 9.33 -8.93 -19.46
CA GLY A 218 10.75 -8.99 -19.16
C GLY A 218 11.03 -9.05 -17.65
N THR A 219 11.69 -8.03 -17.11
CA THR A 219 12.17 -8.03 -15.73
C THR A 219 11.77 -6.77 -14.98
N LYS A 220 11.17 -6.94 -13.79
CA LYS A 220 10.85 -5.84 -12.87
C LYS A 220 11.85 -5.82 -11.73
N SER A 221 12.33 -4.63 -11.36
CA SER A 221 13.35 -4.47 -10.32
C SER A 221 12.97 -3.39 -9.34
N PHE A 222 13.32 -3.57 -8.07
CA PHE A 222 13.12 -2.56 -7.04
C PHE A 222 14.30 -2.50 -6.08
N LYS A 223 14.92 -1.33 -5.99
CA LYS A 223 16.01 -0.98 -5.08
C LYS A 223 15.47 -0.41 -3.79
N PHE A 224 16.02 -0.88 -2.68
CA PHE A 224 15.73 -0.43 -1.32
C PHE A 224 16.81 0.56 -0.89
N LYS A 225 16.41 1.80 -0.62
CA LYS A 225 17.29 2.88 -0.14
C LYS A 225 16.53 3.76 0.86
N HIS A 226 17.25 4.57 1.61
CA HIS A 226 16.70 5.60 2.51
C HIS A 226 15.64 5.02 3.46
N GLU A 227 14.38 5.46 3.35
CA GLU A 227 13.26 5.08 4.22
C GLU A 227 12.96 3.58 4.20
N LEU A 228 13.31 2.89 3.10
CA LEU A 228 13.13 1.44 2.93
C LEU A 228 14.42 0.65 3.20
N GLY A 229 15.52 1.31 3.54
CA GLY A 229 16.81 0.70 3.84
C GLY A 229 16.89 0.01 5.21
N LYS A 230 15.77 -0.52 5.71
CA LYS A 230 15.66 -1.17 7.02
C LYS A 230 15.88 -2.68 6.90
N PRO A 231 16.27 -3.38 7.98
CA PRO A 231 16.36 -4.83 7.98
C PRO A 231 15.04 -5.49 7.62
N ILE A 232 15.05 -6.33 6.58
CA ILE A 232 13.86 -7.06 6.12
C ILE A 232 13.81 -8.44 6.78
N LYS A 233 12.62 -8.87 7.19
CA LYS A 233 12.35 -10.23 7.69
C LYS A 233 12.10 -11.17 6.51
N PHE A 234 11.13 -10.83 5.65
CA PHE A 234 10.87 -11.56 4.41
C PHE A 234 10.17 -10.67 3.38
N ILE A 235 10.21 -11.11 2.13
CA ILE A 235 9.41 -10.57 1.02
C ILE A 235 8.43 -11.64 0.57
N LYS A 236 7.14 -11.30 0.52
CA LYS A 236 6.09 -12.15 -0.04
C LYS A 236 5.73 -11.62 -1.43
N VAL A 237 5.83 -12.49 -2.44
CA VAL A 237 5.44 -12.20 -3.82
C VAL A 237 4.22 -13.05 -4.17
N SER A 238 3.17 -12.40 -4.64
CA SER A 238 1.94 -13.04 -5.10
C SER A 238 1.72 -12.72 -6.58
N ALA A 239 1.28 -13.73 -7.34
CA ALA A 239 1.07 -13.60 -8.77
C ALA A 239 -0.02 -14.53 -9.27
N VAL A 240 -0.52 -14.27 -10.47
CA VAL A 240 -1.47 -15.11 -11.18
C VAL A 240 -1.00 -15.32 -12.63
N SER A 241 -1.21 -16.53 -13.15
CA SER A 241 -1.04 -16.82 -14.56
C SER A 241 -2.32 -16.43 -15.30
N ASN A 242 -2.22 -15.47 -16.22
CA ASN A 242 -3.34 -15.08 -17.09
C ASN A 242 -3.51 -16.04 -18.27
N ASN A 243 -2.60 -17.00 -18.43
CA ASN A 243 -2.74 -18.05 -19.43
C ASN A 243 -3.75 -19.11 -18.96
N LEU A 244 -4.98 -19.07 -19.49
CA LEU A 244 -6.05 -20.01 -19.15
C LEU A 244 -5.82 -21.39 -19.78
N PHE A 245 -5.20 -21.45 -20.96
CA PHE A 245 -4.98 -22.68 -21.72
C PHE A 245 -3.48 -22.98 -21.90
N GLY A 246 -3.05 -24.23 -21.70
CA GLY A 246 -1.63 -24.61 -21.78
C GLY A 246 -0.85 -24.49 -20.47
N SER A 247 0.48 -24.46 -20.56
CA SER A 247 1.39 -24.55 -19.41
C SER A 247 1.34 -23.33 -18.48
N ARG A 248 1.54 -23.57 -17.19
CA ARG A 248 1.58 -22.52 -16.15
C ARG A 248 2.86 -21.71 -16.30
N GLY A 249 2.75 -20.38 -16.22
CA GLY A 249 3.92 -19.51 -16.12
C GLY A 249 4.70 -19.74 -14.83
N LYS A 250 5.98 -19.41 -14.82
CA LYS A 250 6.87 -19.54 -13.67
C LYS A 250 7.48 -18.18 -13.34
N LEU A 251 7.48 -17.81 -12.06
CA LEU A 251 8.20 -16.63 -11.59
C LEU A 251 9.58 -17.02 -11.10
N HIS A 252 10.54 -16.15 -11.40
CA HIS A 252 11.91 -16.22 -10.93
C HIS A 252 12.20 -14.97 -10.11
N ILE A 253 12.67 -15.17 -8.90
CA ILE A 253 12.99 -14.10 -7.97
C ILE A 253 14.49 -14.16 -7.68
N LYS A 254 15.13 -13.02 -7.90
CA LYS A 254 16.54 -12.79 -7.60
C LYS A 254 16.65 -11.65 -6.60
N THR A 255 17.70 -11.69 -5.80
CA THR A 255 18.00 -10.63 -4.83
C THR A 255 19.46 -10.24 -4.90
N ALA A 256 19.77 -9.02 -4.51
CA ALA A 256 21.13 -8.53 -4.45
C ALA A 256 21.49 -8.02 -3.06
N THR A 257 22.73 -8.27 -2.66
CA THR A 257 23.40 -7.78 -1.44
C THR A 257 24.48 -6.78 -1.84
N GLY A 258 24.28 -5.49 -1.57
CA GLY A 258 25.27 -4.42 -1.85
C GLY A 258 25.66 -4.21 -3.34
N PRO A 259 26.11 -3.01 -3.74
CA PRO A 259 26.91 -2.90 -4.96
C PRO A 259 28.26 -3.60 -4.73
N ASN A 260 28.79 -4.26 -5.75
CA ASN A 260 30.14 -4.79 -5.70
C ASN A 260 31.09 -3.59 -5.53
N ARG A 261 31.72 -3.44 -4.36
CA ARG A 261 32.89 -2.56 -4.25
C ARG A 261 33.97 -3.29 -5.05
N ARG A 262 34.06 -3.01 -6.36
CA ARG A 262 35.25 -3.37 -7.09
C ARG A 262 36.41 -2.67 -6.35
N GLN A 263 37.30 -3.49 -5.80
CA GLN A 263 38.66 -3.09 -5.46
C GLN A 263 39.33 -2.57 -6.74
#